data_AF-A0A165B6E2-F1
#
_entry.id   AF-A0A165B6E2-F1
#
_cell.length_a   1.000
_cell.length_b   1.000
_cell.length_c   1.000
_cell.angle_alpha   90.00
_cell.angle_beta   90.00
_cell.angle_gamma   90.00
#
_symmetry.space_group_name_H-M   'P 1'
#
loop_
_entity.id
_entity.type
_entity.pdbx_description
1 polymer ?
#
loop_
_entity_poly.entity_id
_entity_poly.type
_entity_poly.pdbx_seq_one_letter_code
_entity_poly.pdbx_strand_id
1 'polypeptide(L)'
;SPVWIKEPQDTSVANEGMAVIDCEAAGYPQPTIKWRRLQGRTSTVLKTEGRYILANNGSLIIRPSRLNDSGSYECRASNGMANDLI
;
A
#
# COMPACT_ATOMS: atom_id res chain seq x y z
N SER A 1 -5.76 -2.30 17.74
CA SER A 1 -5.86 -1.78 16.36
C SER A 1 -4.52 -1.23 15.92
N PRO A 2 -4.19 -1.26 14.62
CA PRO A 2 -2.95 -0.65 14.10
C PRO A 2 -2.92 0.87 14.33
N VAL A 3 -1.72 1.43 14.50
CA VAL A 3 -1.45 2.86 14.56
C VAL A 3 -0.52 3.21 13.40
N TRP A 4 -0.88 4.22 12.61
CA TRP A 4 -0.07 4.68 11.49
C TRP A 4 1.19 5.39 11.98
N ILE A 5 2.35 4.91 11.52
CA ILE A 5 3.64 5.60 11.67
C ILE A 5 3.85 6.52 10.46
N LYS A 6 3.53 6.00 9.27
CA LYS A 6 3.53 6.75 8.01
C LYS A 6 2.30 6.39 7.19
N GLU A 7 1.51 7.40 6.89
CA GLU A 7 0.38 7.30 5.96
C GLU A 7 0.86 7.58 4.52
N PRO A 8 0.23 6.95 3.52
CA PRO A 8 0.56 7.17 2.12
C PRO A 8 0.27 8.62 1.71
N GLN A 9 1.20 9.19 0.94
CA GLN A 9 1.11 10.54 0.39
C GLN A 9 1.18 10.49 -1.14
N ASP A 10 0.63 11.53 -1.77
CA ASP A 10 0.69 11.67 -3.23
C ASP A 10 2.14 11.67 -3.72
N THR A 11 2.43 10.76 -4.63
CA THR A 11 3.78 10.51 -5.15
C THR A 11 3.77 10.69 -6.66
N SER A 12 4.65 11.54 -7.18
CA SER A 12 4.86 11.73 -8.61
C SER A 12 6.26 11.27 -8.99
N VAL A 13 6.37 10.49 -10.07
CA VAL A 13 7.62 9.94 -10.56
C VAL A 13 7.64 9.99 -12.08
N ALA A 14 8.83 10.16 -12.66
CA ALA A 14 9.01 10.04 -14.10
C ALA A 14 8.68 8.62 -14.60
N ASN A 15 8.32 8.50 -15.88
CA ASN A 15 8.16 7.19 -16.54
C ASN A 15 9.48 6.40 -16.50
N GLU A 16 9.39 5.07 -16.34
CA GLU A 16 10.52 4.16 -16.09
C GLU A 16 11.29 4.41 -14.78
N GLY A 17 10.78 5.27 -13.89
CA GLY A 17 11.35 5.55 -12.59
C GLY A 17 11.02 4.48 -11.52
N MET A 18 11.33 4.81 -10.28
CA MET A 18 10.96 4.01 -9.10
C MET A 18 9.98 4.82 -8.27
N ALA A 19 8.71 4.40 -8.23
CA ALA A 19 7.75 4.94 -7.28
C ALA A 19 7.91 4.21 -5.95
N VAL A 20 8.00 4.96 -4.85
CA VAL A 20 7.95 4.42 -3.49
C VAL A 20 6.82 5.14 -2.77
N ILE A 21 5.78 4.39 -2.40
CA ILE A 21 4.62 4.92 -1.69
C ILE A 21 4.69 4.38 -0.27
N ASP A 22 4.99 5.27 0.68
CA ASP A 22 5.18 4.91 2.07
C ASP A 22 3.88 4.43 2.71
N CYS A 23 3.96 3.34 3.47
CA CYS A 23 2.87 2.92 4.33
C CYS A 23 3.43 2.04 5.45
N GLU A 24 3.40 2.56 6.67
CA GLU A 24 3.94 1.88 7.83
C GLU A 24 2.96 1.99 9.00
N ALA A 25 2.66 0.86 9.62
CA ALA A 25 1.79 0.79 10.78
C ALA A 25 2.39 -0.13 11.84
N ALA A 26 2.25 0.26 13.10
CA ALA A 26 2.63 -0.54 14.25
C ALA A 26 1.41 -0.98 15.05
N GLY A 27 1.60 -1.97 15.90
CA GLY A 27 0.56 -2.53 16.75
C GLY A 27 0.96 -3.92 17.25
N TYR A 28 0.18 -4.42 18.21
CA TYR A 28 0.31 -5.79 18.69
C TYR A 28 -1.04 -6.51 18.54
N PRO A 29 -1.13 -7.69 17.90
CA PRO A 29 -0.09 -8.32 17.08
C PRO A 29 0.40 -7.41 15.94
N GLN A 30 1.59 -7.69 15.38
CA GLN A 30 2.16 -6.88 14.30
C GLN A 30 1.16 -6.77 13.12
N PRO A 31 0.82 -5.55 12.66
CA PRO A 31 -0.11 -5.39 11.56
C PRO A 31 0.46 -5.94 10.25
N THR A 32 -0.39 -6.61 9.49
CA THR A 32 -0.13 -6.96 8.08
C THR A 32 -0.60 -5.82 7.18
N ILE A 33 0.26 -5.41 6.25
CA ILE A 33 -0.06 -4.40 5.24
C ILE A 33 -0.52 -5.07 3.94
N LYS A 34 -1.59 -4.55 3.33
CA LYS A 34 -2.06 -4.93 2.00
C LYS A 34 -2.34 -3.69 1.17
N TRP A 35 -1.92 -3.73 -0.09
CA TRP A 35 -2.18 -2.67 -1.05
C TRP A 35 -3.29 -3.04 -2.02
N ARG A 36 -4.09 -2.04 -2.39
CA ARG A 36 -5.14 -2.15 -3.39
C ARG A 36 -5.04 -1.01 -4.38
N ARG A 37 -5.28 -1.31 -5.64
CA ARG A 37 -5.50 -0.29 -6.66
C ARG A 37 -6.99 0.03 -6.75
N LEU A 38 -7.33 1.30 -6.71
CA LEU A 38 -8.70 1.78 -6.82
C LEU A 38 -9.02 2.13 -8.29
N GLN A 39 -10.15 1.66 -8.79
CA GLN A 39 -10.61 1.90 -10.16
C GLN A 39 -12.11 2.25 -10.13
N GLY A 40 -12.41 3.54 -9.97
CA GLY A 40 -13.78 4.00 -9.76
C GLY A 40 -14.37 3.40 -8.48
N ARG A 41 -15.40 2.57 -8.62
CA ARG A 41 -16.06 1.89 -7.48
C ARG A 41 -15.47 0.52 -7.14
N THR A 42 -14.51 0.03 -7.93
CA THR A 42 -13.88 -1.28 -7.69
C THR A 42 -12.49 -1.11 -7.08
N SER A 43 -12.05 -2.11 -6.33
CA SER A 43 -10.67 -2.19 -5.85
C SER A 43 -10.11 -3.58 -6.15
N THR A 44 -8.83 -3.63 -6.49
CA THR A 44 -8.12 -4.89 -6.75
C THR A 44 -6.92 -4.97 -5.84
N VAL A 45 -6.80 -6.07 -5.08
CA VAL A 45 -5.62 -6.34 -4.26
C VAL A 45 -4.42 -6.50 -5.17
N LEU A 46 -3.36 -5.73 -4.91
CA LEU A 46 -2.11 -5.86 -5.63
C LEU A 46 -1.38 -7.11 -5.16
N LYS A 47 -1.00 -7.94 -6.12
CA LYS A 47 -0.09 -9.05 -5.89
C LYS A 47 1.34 -8.55 -5.99
N THR A 48 2.19 -9.00 -5.08
CA THR A 48 3.62 -8.70 -5.07
C THR A 48 4.33 -9.55 -6.11
N GLU A 49 4.18 -9.18 -7.38
CA GLU A 49 4.70 -9.91 -8.53
C GLU A 49 5.23 -8.93 -9.59
N GLY A 50 6.35 -9.30 -10.23
CA GLY A 50 6.96 -8.49 -11.28
C GLY A 50 7.41 -7.11 -10.80
N ARG A 51 6.75 -6.06 -11.30
CA ARG A 51 7.11 -4.65 -11.03
C ARG A 51 6.61 -4.13 -9.69
N TYR A 52 5.64 -4.81 -9.07
CA TYR A 52 5.04 -4.41 -7.79
C TYR A 52 5.71 -5.18 -6.65
N ILE A 53 6.33 -4.46 -5.73
CA ILE A 53 7.09 -5.03 -4.62
C ILE A 53 6.54 -4.45 -3.31
N LEU A 54 6.26 -5.31 -2.33
CA LEU A 54 5.95 -4.88 -0.97
C LEU A 54 7.26 -4.86 -0.16
N ALA A 55 7.65 -3.68 0.31
CA ALA A 55 8.81 -3.54 1.18
C ALA A 55 8.51 -4.08 2.59
N ASN A 56 9.55 -4.42 3.35
CA ASN A 56 9.42 -4.99 4.69
C ASN A 56 8.70 -4.06 5.69
N ASN A 57 8.77 -2.75 5.49
CA ASN A 57 8.07 -1.76 6.31
C ASN A 57 6.60 -1.55 5.88
N GLY A 58 6.16 -2.19 4.78
CA GLY A 58 4.81 -2.04 4.23
C GLY A 58 4.70 -1.11 3.03
N SER A 59 5.75 -0.36 2.68
CA SER A 59 5.72 0.55 1.52
C SER A 59 5.54 -0.21 0.20
N LEU A 60 4.77 0.36 -0.73
CA LEU A 60 4.64 -0.18 -2.09
C LEU A 60 5.72 0.41 -2.99
N ILE A 61 6.46 -0.45 -3.67
CA ILE A 61 7.44 -0.06 -4.68
C ILE A 61 6.92 -0.50 -6.04
N ILE A 62 6.91 0.43 -7.01
CA ILE A 62 6.60 0.14 -8.41
C ILE A 62 7.84 0.48 -9.25
N ARG A 63 8.45 -0.53 -9.87
CA ARG A 63 9.65 -0.34 -10.70
C ARG A 63 9.74 -1.37 -11.85
N PRO A 64 9.99 -0.92 -13.10
CA PRO A 64 9.90 0.48 -13.56
C PRO A 64 8.47 1.00 -13.45
N SER A 65 8.28 2.29 -13.17
CA SER A 65 6.96 2.94 -13.23
C SER A 65 6.52 3.13 -14.69
N ARG A 66 5.21 3.10 -14.93
CA ARG A 66 4.59 3.34 -16.24
C ARG A 66 3.47 4.37 -16.12
N LEU A 67 3.19 5.10 -17.19
CA LEU A 67 2.06 6.05 -17.22
C LEU A 67 0.73 5.41 -16.80
N ASN A 68 0.49 4.15 -17.17
CA ASN A 68 -0.71 3.40 -16.80
C ASN A 68 -0.72 2.88 -15.36
N ASP A 69 0.33 3.10 -14.57
CA ASP A 69 0.30 2.89 -13.12
C ASP A 69 -0.32 4.08 -12.39
N SER A 70 -0.49 5.23 -13.05
CA SER A 70 -1.14 6.40 -12.46
C SER A 70 -2.55 6.06 -11.97
N GLY A 71 -2.91 6.59 -10.79
CA GLY A 71 -4.22 6.38 -10.17
C GLY A 71 -4.13 6.34 -8.65
N SER A 72 -5.25 5.99 -8.02
CA SER A 72 -5.35 5.94 -6.56
C SER A 72 -5.02 4.55 -6.02
N TYR A 73 -4.25 4.53 -4.95
CA TYR A 73 -3.83 3.32 -4.24
C TYR A 73 -4.26 3.43 -2.77
N GLU A 74 -4.80 2.34 -2.23
CA GLU A 74 -5.19 2.23 -0.82
C GLU A 74 -4.22 1.30 -0.11
N CYS A 75 -3.64 1.78 0.98
CA CYS A 75 -2.92 0.95 1.93
C CYS A 75 -3.85 0.55 3.08
N ARG A 76 -3.92 -0.75 3.39
CA ARG A 76 -4.70 -1.27 4.50
C ARG A 76 -3.81 -2.01 5.49
N ALA A 77 -3.75 -1.50 6.72
CA ALA A 77 -3.13 -2.18 7.86
C ALA A 77 -4.19 -2.97 8.64
N SER A 78 -3.87 -4.21 9.02
CA SER A 78 -4.73 -5.04 9.86
C SER A 78 -3.92 -5.94 10.76
N ASN A 79 -4.22 -5.95 12.06
CA ASN A 79 -3.59 -6.84 13.04
C ASN A 79 -4.45 -8.07 13.38
N GLY A 80 -5.46 -8.40 12.56
CA GLY A 80 -6.38 -9.52 12.81
C GLY A 80 -7.33 -9.34 14.00
N MET A 81 -7.06 -8.38 14.88
CA MET A 81 -8.01 -7.92 15.88
C MET A 81 -8.97 -6.97 15.19
N ALA A 82 -10.04 -7.53 14.62
CA ALA A 82 -11.22 -6.74 14.36
C ALA A 82 -11.61 -6.09 15.69
N ASN A 83 -11.73 -4.76 15.74
CA ASN A 83 -12.62 -4.16 16.71
C ASN A 83 -14.03 -4.49 16.23
N ASP A 84 -14.45 -5.72 16.48
CA ASP A 84 -15.85 -6.10 16.54
C ASP A 84 -16.19 -6.12 18.03
N LEU A 85 -16.18 -4.92 18.63
CA LEU A 85 -16.66 -4.71 19.97
C LEU A 85 -17.44 -3.38 20.00
N ILE A 86 -18.77 -3.60 20.03
CA ILE A 86 -19.90 -2.73 20.41
C ILE A 86 -20.42 -1.79 19.32
#